data_AF-A0AAD9IVR7-F1
#
_entry.id   AF-A0AAD9IVR7-F1
#
_cell.length_a   1.000
_cell.length_b   1.000
_cell.length_c   1.000
_cell.angle_alpha   90.00
_cell.angle_beta   90.00
_cell.angle_gamma   90.00
#
_symmetry.space_group_name_H-M   'P 1'
#
loop_
_entity.id
_entity.type
_entity.pdbx_description
1 polymer ?
#
loop_
_entity_poly.entity_id
_entity_poly.type
_entity_poly.pdbx_seq_one_letter_code
_entity_poly.pdbx_strand_id
1 'polypeptide(L)'
;MGDLSQGAFDAMKSMARDPSKRGVLIKDETCMGGLVLVLANSDKNIVKSSLEILLMLSEYPEHRYGMKNFIGLVDQLQILFTQHVTTSKKEGRHKKRRNSFFIGGGLAKNKMVVLQIRGLNDKDDVDTCRNCLLTVKGVISIIIDFKKKRATLRTIPELKPELLAKAISKTMTMVAEQVVKDDQGNEQLVSFSSVTPSQETNAKDMPDYPDEELFVVTGDKNVARLGDASKSRPGWNFVKSVGTFLSNSFYW
;
A
#
# COMPACT_ATOMS: atom_id res chain seq x y z
N MET A 1 15.45 17.59 1.25
CA MET A 1 14.92 16.57 2.18
C MET A 1 15.93 15.45 2.51
N GLY A 2 17.21 15.55 2.10
CA GLY A 2 18.21 14.48 2.28
C GLY A 2 19.18 14.67 3.45
N ASP A 3 19.38 15.90 3.93
CA ASP A 3 20.50 16.19 4.86
C ASP A 3 20.17 15.97 6.34
N LEU A 4 18.90 16.14 6.74
CA LEU A 4 18.49 15.94 8.15
C LEU A 4 18.45 14.45 8.55
N SER A 5 18.11 13.56 7.63
CA SER A 5 18.06 12.11 7.88
C SER A 5 19.45 11.49 7.92
N GLN A 6 20.40 12.03 7.14
CA GLN A 6 21.79 11.57 7.15
C GLN A 6 22.48 11.87 8.49
N GLY A 7 22.29 13.08 9.05
CA GLY A 7 22.90 13.44 10.34
C GLY A 7 22.42 12.58 11.52
N ALA A 8 21.13 12.24 11.55
CA ALA A 8 20.59 11.32 12.56
C ALA A 8 21.16 9.89 12.41
N PHE A 9 21.35 9.44 11.18
CA PHE A 9 21.93 8.14 10.88
C PHE A 9 23.42 8.08 11.26
N ASP A 10 24.18 9.13 10.98
CA ASP A 10 25.58 9.24 11.37
C ASP A 10 25.75 9.29 12.90
N ALA A 11 24.81 9.93 13.61
CA ALA A 11 24.76 9.90 15.07
C ALA A 11 24.54 8.47 15.59
N MET A 12 23.59 7.72 15.02
CA MET A 12 23.39 6.30 15.37
C MET A 12 24.63 5.45 15.10
N LYS A 13 25.33 5.70 13.98
CA LYS A 13 26.60 5.03 13.66
C LYS A 13 27.69 5.35 14.70
N SER A 14 27.76 6.59 15.17
CA SER A 14 28.71 7.00 16.21
C SER A 14 28.41 6.34 17.56
N MET A 15 27.13 6.22 17.94
CA MET A 15 26.72 5.56 19.18
C MET A 15 26.96 4.05 19.14
N ALA A 16 26.74 3.41 17.99
CA ALA A 16 26.97 1.98 17.84
C ALA A 16 28.46 1.61 17.94
N ARG A 17 29.38 2.53 17.62
CA ARG A 17 30.83 2.32 17.82
C ARG A 17 31.22 2.29 19.29
N ASP A 18 30.47 2.95 20.17
CA ASP A 18 30.71 3.00 21.61
C ASP A 18 29.96 1.86 22.33
N PRO A 19 30.64 0.84 22.87
CA PRO A 19 30.01 -0.31 23.52
C PRO A 19 29.01 0.07 24.63
N SER A 20 29.31 1.13 25.38
CA SER A 20 28.49 1.58 26.51
C SER A 20 27.14 2.15 26.07
N LYS A 21 27.05 2.64 24.83
CA LYS A 21 25.84 3.27 24.28
C LYS A 21 25.00 2.30 23.45
N ARG A 22 25.53 1.12 23.09
CA ARG A 22 24.80 0.10 22.32
C ARG A 22 23.51 -0.36 23.00
N GLY A 23 23.54 -0.52 24.32
CA GLY A 23 22.35 -0.91 25.10
C GLY A 23 21.24 0.15 25.07
N VAL A 24 21.60 1.44 24.98
CA VAL A 24 20.64 2.54 24.84
C VAL A 24 19.98 2.48 23.46
N LEU A 25 20.78 2.24 22.42
CA LEU A 25 20.29 2.16 21.04
C LEU A 25 19.26 1.04 20.86
N ILE A 26 19.46 -0.12 21.48
CA ILE A 26 18.56 -1.27 21.38
C ILE A 26 17.27 -1.07 22.16
N LYS A 27 17.34 -0.37 23.30
CA LYS A 27 16.15 -0.05 24.11
C LYS A 27 15.31 1.06 23.50
N ASP A 28 15.90 1.93 22.70
CA ASP A 28 15.19 2.98 21.98
C ASP A 28 14.51 2.43 20.73
N GLU A 29 13.20 2.26 20.81
CA GLU A 29 12.37 1.77 19.71
C GLU A 29 12.43 2.64 18.46
N THR A 30 12.65 3.95 18.62
CA THR A 30 12.73 4.89 17.50
C THR A 30 14.05 4.70 16.75
N CYS A 31 15.16 4.53 17.48
CA CYS A 31 16.47 4.25 16.89
C CYS A 31 16.46 2.91 16.14
N MET A 32 15.97 1.84 16.78
CA MET A 32 15.88 0.52 16.15
C MET A 32 14.91 0.49 14.97
N GLY A 33 13.74 1.12 15.11
CA GLY A 33 12.78 1.28 14.02
C GLY A 33 13.38 2.03 12.82
N GLY A 34 14.17 3.08 13.08
CA GLY A 34 14.91 3.82 12.06
C GLY A 34 15.94 2.95 11.32
N LEU A 35 16.68 2.10 12.03
CA LEU A 35 17.64 1.16 11.42
C LEU A 35 16.94 0.14 10.53
N VAL A 36 15.81 -0.44 10.98
CA VAL A 36 14.98 -1.37 10.20
C VAL A 36 14.43 -0.67 8.96
N LEU A 37 13.98 0.58 9.09
CA LEU A 37 13.48 1.39 7.99
C LEU A 37 14.55 1.53 6.89
N VAL A 38 15.78 1.87 7.29
CA VAL A 38 16.89 2.09 6.38
C VAL A 38 17.29 0.84 5.59
N LEU A 39 17.06 -0.38 6.10
CA LEU A 39 17.36 -1.62 5.37
C LEU A 39 16.57 -1.75 4.05
N ALA A 40 15.40 -1.12 3.96
CA ALA A 40 14.59 -1.14 2.75
C ALA A 40 15.05 -0.13 1.68
N ASN A 41 16.04 0.72 1.99
CA ASN A 41 16.50 1.80 1.12
C ASN A 41 17.07 1.27 -0.21
N SER A 42 16.96 2.07 -1.27
CA SER A 42 17.54 1.77 -2.58
C SER A 42 19.06 1.97 -2.60
N ASP A 43 19.59 2.85 -1.75
CA ASP A 43 21.02 3.10 -1.66
C ASP A 43 21.73 2.00 -0.86
N LYS A 44 22.58 1.24 -1.56
CA LYS A 44 23.36 0.14 -0.98
C LYS A 44 24.35 0.60 0.09
N ASN A 45 24.84 1.84 0.03
CA ASN A 45 25.80 2.37 1.00
C ASN A 45 25.15 2.59 2.37
N ILE A 46 23.91 3.11 2.35
CA ILE A 46 23.13 3.34 3.56
C ILE A 46 22.69 2.00 4.16
N VAL A 47 22.25 1.04 3.32
CA VAL A 47 21.92 -0.33 3.76
C VAL A 47 23.15 -1.01 4.37
N LYS A 48 24.32 -0.94 3.73
CA LYS A 48 25.58 -1.51 4.25
C LYS A 48 25.95 -0.90 5.60
N SER A 49 25.86 0.42 5.74
CA SER A 49 26.14 1.09 7.02
C SER A 49 25.15 0.69 8.11
N SER A 50 23.88 0.46 7.77
CA SER A 50 22.86 -0.01 8.73
C SER A 50 23.17 -1.44 9.18
N LEU A 51 23.57 -2.31 8.25
CA LEU A 51 24.00 -3.67 8.57
C LEU A 51 25.26 -3.69 9.44
N GLU A 52 26.22 -2.79 9.21
CA GLU A 52 27.39 -2.63 10.09
C GLU A 52 26.98 -2.26 11.52
N ILE A 53 26.01 -1.36 11.67
CA ILE A 53 25.47 -0.98 12.98
C ILE A 53 24.81 -2.19 13.65
N LEU A 54 23.90 -2.88 12.95
CA LEU A 54 23.22 -4.07 13.48
C LEU A 54 24.21 -5.17 13.84
N LEU A 55 25.30 -5.34 13.07
CA LEU A 55 26.36 -6.27 13.38
C LEU A 55 27.05 -5.92 14.70
N MET A 56 27.45 -4.66 14.89
CA MET A 56 28.05 -4.17 16.14
C MET A 56 27.12 -4.37 17.36
N LEU A 57 25.81 -4.20 17.18
CA LEU A 57 24.85 -4.48 18.25
C LEU A 57 24.79 -5.99 18.58
N SER A 58 24.82 -6.83 17.55
CA SER A 58 24.70 -8.28 17.67
C SER A 58 25.93 -9.00 18.25
N GLU A 59 27.06 -8.30 18.39
CA GLU A 59 28.28 -8.83 19.03
C GLU A 59 27.99 -9.31 20.47
N TYR A 60 27.07 -8.65 21.17
CA TYR A 60 26.66 -9.04 22.53
C TYR A 60 25.42 -9.95 22.50
N PRO A 61 25.43 -11.10 23.19
CA PRO A 61 24.32 -12.05 23.16
C PRO A 61 23.03 -11.49 23.77
N GLU A 62 23.13 -10.65 24.80
CA GLU A 62 21.96 -10.00 25.44
C GLU A 62 21.20 -9.10 24.47
N HIS A 63 21.93 -8.44 23.57
CA HIS A 63 21.38 -7.56 22.56
C HIS A 63 20.63 -8.32 21.46
N ARG A 64 21.03 -9.55 21.15
CA ARG A 64 20.41 -10.35 20.09
C ARG A 64 18.94 -10.64 20.37
N TYR A 65 18.59 -10.87 21.63
CA TYR A 65 17.20 -11.10 22.01
C TYR A 65 16.36 -9.83 21.81
N GLY A 66 16.86 -8.68 22.27
CA GLY A 66 16.22 -7.38 22.04
C GLY A 66 16.04 -7.09 20.55
N MET A 67 17.06 -7.32 19.73
CA MET A 67 17.02 -7.14 18.29
C MET A 67 15.96 -8.03 17.61
N LYS A 68 15.87 -9.31 17.97
CA LYS A 68 14.90 -10.25 17.37
C LYS A 68 13.45 -9.87 17.61
N ASN A 69 13.17 -9.17 18.71
CA ASN A 69 11.81 -8.74 19.06
C ASN A 69 11.35 -7.53 18.25
N PHE A 70 12.27 -6.84 17.55
CA PHE A 70 11.88 -5.73 16.68
C PHE A 70 11.18 -6.23 15.43
N ILE A 71 9.92 -5.82 15.30
CA ILE A 71 9.06 -6.19 14.19
C ILE A 71 9.68 -5.77 12.85
N GLY A 72 9.68 -6.69 11.89
CA GLY A 72 10.19 -6.44 10.54
C GLY A 72 11.72 -6.51 10.40
N LEU A 73 12.51 -6.56 11.49
CA LEU A 73 13.97 -6.66 11.37
C LEU A 73 14.39 -7.94 10.65
N VAL A 74 13.90 -9.10 11.13
CA VAL A 74 14.23 -10.41 10.56
C VAL A 74 13.71 -10.52 9.12
N ASP A 75 12.50 -10.02 8.86
CA ASP A 75 11.90 -10.02 7.51
C ASP A 75 12.76 -9.21 6.52
N GLN A 76 13.20 -8.01 6.89
CA GLN A 76 14.05 -7.17 6.04
C GLN A 76 15.40 -7.82 5.76
N LEU A 77 16.02 -8.45 6.76
CA LEU A 77 17.28 -9.18 6.58
C LEU A 77 17.11 -10.38 5.63
N GLN A 78 16.02 -11.14 5.76
CA GLN A 78 15.73 -12.27 4.88
C GLN A 78 15.48 -11.83 3.42
N ILE A 79 14.78 -10.71 3.23
CA ILE A 79 14.58 -10.11 1.90
C ILE A 79 15.93 -9.72 1.29
N LEU A 80 16.80 -9.05 2.04
CA LEU A 80 18.14 -8.65 1.57
C LEU A 80 19.01 -9.87 1.23
N PHE A 81 18.97 -10.91 2.07
CA PHE A 81 19.71 -12.14 1.82
C PHE A 81 19.24 -12.84 0.52
N THR A 82 17.93 -12.97 0.34
CA THR A 82 17.33 -13.56 -0.86
C THR A 82 17.69 -12.78 -2.13
N GLN A 83 17.73 -11.45 -2.03
CA GLN A 83 18.19 -10.58 -3.13
C GLN A 83 19.65 -10.85 -3.49
N HIS A 84 20.53 -10.97 -2.50
CA HIS A 84 21.96 -11.19 -2.74
C HIS A 84 22.25 -12.54 -3.43
N VAL A 85 21.54 -13.60 -3.03
CA VAL A 85 21.65 -14.94 -3.63
C VAL A 85 21.17 -14.95 -5.09
N THR A 86 20.11 -14.21 -5.41
CA THR A 86 19.55 -14.15 -6.77
C THR A 86 20.34 -13.23 -7.72
N THR A 87 21.04 -12.22 -7.20
CA THR A 87 21.89 -11.33 -8.01
C THR A 87 23.15 -12.00 -8.56
N SER A 88 23.55 -13.17 -8.04
CA SER A 88 24.69 -13.92 -8.60
C SER A 88 24.38 -14.61 -9.93
N LYS A 89 23.13 -14.58 -10.44
CA LYS A 89 22.74 -15.30 -11.67
C LYS A 89 22.21 -14.43 -12.82
N LYS A 90 21.86 -13.15 -12.61
CA LYS A 90 21.36 -12.27 -13.69
C LYS A 90 21.69 -10.80 -13.44
N GLU A 91 22.75 -10.31 -14.09
CA GLU A 91 22.88 -8.87 -14.35
C GLU A 91 21.89 -8.47 -15.46
N GLY A 92 21.15 -7.37 -15.25
CA GLY A 92 20.35 -6.74 -16.31
C GLY A 92 18.85 -6.60 -16.04
N ARG A 93 18.44 -5.88 -14.97
CA ARG A 93 17.29 -4.95 -15.02
C ARG A 93 17.16 -4.17 -13.71
N HIS A 94 17.55 -2.89 -13.73
CA HIS A 94 17.22 -1.95 -12.66
C HIS A 94 15.71 -1.62 -12.70
N LYS A 95 14.90 -2.32 -11.90
CA LYS A 95 13.56 -1.82 -11.54
C LYS A 95 13.69 -0.90 -10.34
N LYS A 96 13.29 0.37 -10.49
CA LYS A 96 13.20 1.33 -9.37
C LYS A 96 12.36 0.71 -8.24
N ARG A 97 12.97 0.54 -7.07
CA ARG A 97 12.31 0.02 -5.87
C ARG A 97 11.24 1.02 -5.42
N ARG A 98 10.00 0.56 -5.28
CA ARG A 98 8.97 1.30 -4.53
C ARG A 98 9.17 0.93 -3.06
N ASN A 99 9.54 1.91 -2.22
CA ASN A 99 9.69 1.72 -0.77
C ASN A 99 8.34 1.30 -0.19
N SER A 100 8.11 0.01 0.00
CA SER A 100 6.93 -0.50 0.68
C SER A 100 7.25 -0.77 2.14
N PHE A 101 7.19 0.28 2.97
CA PHE A 101 7.15 0.19 4.44
C PHE A 101 5.80 -0.32 4.93
N PHE A 102 5.41 -1.51 4.48
CA PHE A 102 4.35 -2.25 5.14
C PHE A 102 5.01 -3.37 5.92
N ILE A 103 5.21 -3.11 7.21
CA ILE A 103 5.33 -4.13 8.26
C ILE A 103 4.20 -5.14 7.99
N GLY A 104 4.53 -6.31 7.48
CA GLY A 104 3.58 -7.26 6.85
C GLY A 104 4.03 -7.85 5.51
N GLY A 105 5.27 -7.62 5.08
CA GLY A 105 5.83 -8.17 3.84
C GLY A 105 6.49 -9.54 4.00
N GLY A 106 5.71 -10.58 4.33
CA GLY A 106 6.19 -11.98 4.38
C GLY A 106 5.14 -13.05 4.09
N LEU A 107 3.87 -12.66 3.94
CA LEU A 107 2.80 -13.53 3.47
C LEU A 107 1.93 -12.68 2.56
N ALA A 108 1.52 -13.22 1.41
CA ALA A 108 0.73 -12.50 0.44
C ALA A 108 -0.49 -11.86 1.15
N LYS A 109 -0.47 -10.52 1.30
CA LYS A 109 -1.45 -9.81 2.14
C LYS A 109 -2.86 -10.03 1.58
N ASN A 110 -3.79 -10.40 2.45
CA ASN A 110 -5.19 -10.57 2.05
C ASN A 110 -5.71 -9.29 1.39
N LYS A 111 -6.24 -9.43 0.17
CA LYS A 111 -6.80 -8.34 -0.63
C LYS A 111 -8.21 -8.03 -0.16
N MET A 112 -8.47 -6.78 0.17
CA MET A 112 -9.83 -6.29 0.44
C MET A 112 -10.49 -5.90 -0.87
N VAL A 113 -11.67 -6.45 -1.13
CA VAL A 113 -12.50 -6.13 -2.30
C VAL A 113 -13.84 -5.62 -1.80
N VAL A 114 -14.29 -4.47 -2.33
CA VAL A 114 -15.61 -3.91 -2.03
C VAL A 114 -16.45 -4.02 -3.28
N LEU A 115 -17.64 -4.60 -3.15
CA LEU A 115 -18.62 -4.77 -4.21
C LEU A 115 -19.90 -4.00 -3.88
N GLN A 116 -20.43 -3.27 -4.84
CA GLN A 116 -21.78 -2.74 -4.83
C GLN A 116 -22.71 -3.80 -5.42
N ILE A 117 -23.72 -4.22 -4.67
CA ILE A 117 -24.66 -5.26 -5.08
C ILE A 117 -25.98 -4.61 -5.46
N ARG A 118 -26.42 -4.79 -6.70
CA ARG A 118 -27.77 -4.44 -7.17
C ARG A 118 -28.66 -5.67 -7.05
N GLY A 119 -29.92 -5.48 -6.64
CA GLY A 119 -30.89 -6.57 -6.45
C GLY A 119 -30.91 -7.22 -5.07
N LEU A 120 -30.22 -6.65 -4.08
CA LEU A 120 -30.23 -7.13 -2.69
C LEU A 120 -31.44 -6.52 -1.95
N ASN A 121 -32.64 -7.04 -2.15
CA ASN A 121 -33.89 -6.40 -1.69
C ASN A 121 -34.36 -6.93 -0.34
N ASP A 122 -34.23 -8.24 -0.13
CA ASP A 122 -34.74 -8.92 1.06
C ASP A 122 -33.63 -9.62 1.86
N LYS A 123 -33.97 -10.13 3.04
CA LYS A 123 -33.04 -10.89 3.87
C LYS A 123 -32.61 -12.21 3.20
N ASP A 124 -33.51 -12.82 2.43
CA ASP A 124 -33.22 -14.04 1.68
C ASP A 124 -32.18 -13.79 0.57
N ASP A 125 -32.19 -12.60 -0.05
CA ASP A 125 -31.16 -12.20 -1.02
C ASP A 125 -29.80 -12.03 -0.34
N VAL A 126 -29.78 -11.52 0.90
CA VAL A 126 -28.54 -11.39 1.69
C VAL A 126 -27.94 -12.75 1.97
N ASP A 127 -28.75 -13.72 2.40
CA ASP A 127 -28.31 -15.06 2.71
C ASP A 127 -27.86 -15.79 1.44
N THR A 128 -28.59 -15.64 0.33
CA THR A 128 -28.21 -16.18 -0.98
C THR A 128 -26.89 -15.59 -1.46
N CYS A 129 -26.73 -14.26 -1.41
CA CYS A 129 -25.50 -13.58 -1.79
C CYS A 129 -24.32 -14.06 -0.95
N ARG A 130 -24.51 -14.14 0.37
CA ARG A 130 -23.49 -14.62 1.31
C ARG A 130 -23.06 -16.04 0.97
N ASN A 131 -24.02 -16.94 0.75
CA ASN A 131 -23.74 -18.34 0.43
C ASN A 131 -23.01 -18.46 -0.91
N CYS A 132 -23.44 -17.72 -1.95
CA CYS A 132 -22.75 -17.70 -3.24
C CYS A 132 -21.31 -17.22 -3.12
N LEU A 133 -21.05 -16.15 -2.38
CA LEU A 133 -19.71 -15.62 -2.16
C LEU A 133 -18.82 -16.58 -1.33
N LEU A 134 -19.40 -17.31 -0.36
CA LEU A 134 -18.68 -18.32 0.41
C LEU A 134 -18.24 -19.53 -0.43
N THR A 135 -18.96 -19.85 -1.51
CA THR A 135 -18.54 -20.93 -2.42
C THR A 135 -17.30 -20.60 -3.25
N VAL A 136 -16.92 -19.32 -3.34
CA VAL A 136 -15.74 -18.90 -4.12
C VAL A 136 -14.47 -19.20 -3.33
N LYS A 137 -13.66 -20.12 -3.86
CA LYS A 137 -12.36 -20.48 -3.26
C LYS A 137 -11.46 -19.23 -3.14
N GLY A 138 -10.95 -19.00 -1.94
CA GLY A 138 -10.09 -17.87 -1.64
C GLY A 138 -10.79 -16.67 -1.01
N VAL A 139 -12.11 -16.72 -0.80
CA VAL A 139 -12.82 -15.81 0.10
C VAL A 139 -12.55 -16.21 1.55
N ILE A 140 -12.19 -15.24 2.39
CA ILE A 140 -11.80 -15.43 3.79
C ILE A 140 -12.88 -14.93 4.73
N SER A 141 -13.42 -13.73 4.46
CA SER A 141 -14.53 -13.17 5.22
C SER A 141 -15.39 -12.27 4.35
N ILE A 142 -16.67 -12.17 4.72
CA ILE A 142 -17.68 -11.37 4.03
C ILE A 142 -18.44 -10.56 5.06
N ILE A 143 -18.58 -9.26 4.80
CA ILE A 143 -19.42 -8.35 5.54
C ILE A 143 -20.39 -7.73 4.54
N ILE A 144 -21.69 -7.90 4.76
CA ILE A 144 -22.74 -7.32 3.90
C ILE A 144 -23.43 -6.21 4.69
N ASP A 145 -23.39 -5.00 4.15
CA ASP A 145 -24.19 -3.87 4.60
C ASP A 145 -25.46 -3.79 3.72
N PHE A 146 -26.57 -4.28 4.27
CA PHE A 146 -27.86 -4.28 3.60
C PHE A 146 -28.42 -2.88 3.36
N LYS A 147 -28.07 -1.88 4.19
CA LYS A 147 -28.54 -0.50 4.03
C LYS A 147 -27.85 0.16 2.84
N LYS A 148 -26.54 -0.05 2.70
CA LYS A 148 -25.75 0.50 1.59
C LYS A 148 -25.72 -0.38 0.35
N LYS A 149 -26.28 -1.60 0.45
CA LYS A 149 -26.22 -2.64 -0.59
C LYS A 149 -24.77 -2.95 -0.99
N ARG A 150 -23.88 -2.99 0.01
CA ARG A 150 -22.42 -3.17 -0.18
C ARG A 150 -21.94 -4.46 0.45
N ALA A 151 -21.07 -5.19 -0.23
CA ALA A 151 -20.32 -6.32 0.33
C ALA A 151 -18.83 -5.98 0.40
N THR A 152 -18.25 -6.11 1.59
CA THR A 152 -16.81 -6.01 1.81
C THR A 152 -16.25 -7.39 2.05
N LEU A 153 -15.32 -7.81 1.21
CA LEU A 153 -14.72 -9.14 1.23
C LEU A 153 -13.24 -9.05 1.55
N ARG A 154 -12.77 -9.94 2.41
CA ARG A 154 -11.35 -10.25 2.56
C ARG A 154 -11.06 -11.50 1.73
N THR A 155 -10.09 -11.40 0.84
CA THR A 155 -9.74 -12.45 -0.11
C THR A 155 -8.25 -12.75 -0.07
N ILE A 156 -7.84 -13.94 -0.49
CA ILE A 156 -6.44 -14.19 -0.83
C ILE A 156 -6.03 -13.28 -2.00
N PRO A 157 -4.78 -12.81 -2.06
CA PRO A 157 -4.35 -11.84 -3.07
C PRO A 157 -4.40 -12.35 -4.51
N GLU A 158 -4.31 -13.66 -4.72
CA GLU A 158 -4.41 -14.30 -6.04
C GLU A 158 -5.84 -14.30 -6.59
N LEU A 159 -6.86 -14.02 -5.76
CA LEU A 159 -8.25 -14.04 -6.19
C LEU A 159 -8.60 -12.81 -7.03
N LYS A 160 -9.09 -13.07 -8.25
CA LYS A 160 -9.59 -12.02 -9.15
C LYS A 160 -11.02 -11.59 -8.75
N PRO A 161 -11.32 -10.29 -8.74
CA PRO A 161 -12.64 -9.79 -8.36
C PRO A 161 -13.73 -10.17 -9.40
N GLU A 162 -13.33 -10.44 -10.65
CA GLU A 162 -14.20 -11.00 -11.70
C GLU A 162 -14.89 -12.30 -11.28
N LEU A 163 -14.21 -13.16 -10.53
CA LEU A 163 -14.77 -14.43 -10.07
C LEU A 163 -15.87 -14.23 -9.02
N LEU A 164 -15.73 -13.18 -8.19
CA LEU A 164 -16.74 -12.81 -7.21
C LEU A 164 -17.99 -12.25 -7.90
N ALA A 165 -17.79 -11.38 -8.88
CA ALA A 165 -18.90 -10.83 -9.66
C ALA A 165 -19.62 -11.94 -10.44
N LYS A 166 -18.87 -12.83 -11.09
CA LYS A 166 -19.42 -14.01 -11.78
C LYS A 166 -20.21 -14.91 -10.84
N ALA A 167 -19.77 -15.10 -9.60
CA ALA A 167 -20.48 -15.91 -8.61
C ALA A 167 -21.83 -15.30 -8.21
N ILE A 168 -21.89 -13.96 -8.11
CA ILE A 168 -23.15 -13.25 -7.83
C ILE A 168 -24.07 -13.27 -9.06
N SER A 169 -23.54 -13.02 -10.26
CA SER A 169 -24.34 -13.07 -11.50
C SER A 169 -25.00 -14.43 -11.75
N LYS A 170 -24.47 -15.53 -11.20
CA LYS A 170 -25.10 -16.86 -11.29
C LYS A 170 -26.47 -16.92 -10.61
N THR A 171 -26.76 -16.06 -9.64
CA THR A 171 -28.08 -16.06 -8.98
C THR A 171 -29.17 -15.52 -9.89
N MET A 172 -28.83 -14.86 -11.01
CA MET A 172 -29.72 -14.17 -11.95
C MET A 172 -30.56 -13.03 -11.35
N THR A 173 -30.64 -12.94 -10.03
CA THR A 173 -31.37 -11.91 -9.27
C THR A 173 -30.48 -10.73 -8.88
N MET A 174 -29.16 -10.92 -8.84
CA MET A 174 -28.21 -9.94 -8.32
C MET A 174 -27.06 -9.67 -9.27
N VAL A 175 -26.58 -8.43 -9.27
CA VAL A 175 -25.41 -7.99 -10.04
C VAL A 175 -24.42 -7.32 -9.10
N ALA A 176 -23.13 -7.59 -9.31
CA ALA A 176 -22.06 -7.00 -8.51
C ALA A 176 -21.10 -6.17 -9.35
N GLU A 177 -20.83 -4.96 -8.88
CA GLU A 177 -19.87 -4.02 -9.47
C GLU A 177 -18.78 -3.74 -8.45
N GLN A 178 -17.50 -3.71 -8.87
CA GLN A 178 -16.42 -3.41 -7.94
C GLN A 178 -16.36 -1.91 -7.67
N VAL A 179 -16.31 -1.55 -6.39
CA VAL A 179 -16.04 -0.18 -5.96
C VAL A 179 -14.52 0.00 -5.92
N VAL A 180 -14.01 0.93 -6.72
CA VAL A 180 -12.60 1.35 -6.73
C VAL A 180 -12.54 2.83 -6.41
N LYS A 181 -11.52 3.26 -5.66
CA LYS A 181 -11.27 4.68 -5.43
C LYS A 181 -10.23 5.17 -6.42
N ASP A 182 -10.51 6.29 -7.09
CA ASP A 182 -9.56 6.95 -7.98
C ASP A 182 -8.50 7.77 -7.21
N ASP A 183 -7.54 8.34 -7.93
CA ASP A 183 -6.44 9.13 -7.36
C ASP A 183 -6.92 10.42 -6.67
N GLN A 184 -8.15 10.87 -6.95
CA GLN A 184 -8.79 12.02 -6.31
C GLN A 184 -9.68 11.61 -5.12
N GLY A 185 -9.77 10.31 -4.82
CA GLY A 185 -10.56 9.75 -3.73
C GLY A 185 -12.03 9.51 -4.04
N ASN A 186 -12.48 9.70 -5.28
CA ASN A 186 -13.86 9.44 -5.69
C ASN A 186 -14.09 7.94 -5.91
N GLU A 187 -15.30 7.47 -5.60
CA GLU A 187 -15.69 6.08 -5.81
C GLU A 187 -16.18 5.88 -7.25
N GLN A 188 -15.47 5.06 -8.03
CA GLN A 188 -15.88 4.60 -9.35
C GLN A 188 -16.34 3.14 -9.28
N LEU A 189 -17.46 2.85 -9.94
CA LEU A 189 -17.99 1.49 -10.09
C LEU A 189 -17.41 0.89 -11.38
N VAL A 190 -16.69 -0.21 -11.23
CA VAL A 190 -16.20 -1.03 -12.34
C VAL A 190 -17.13 -2.22 -12.48
N SER A 191 -17.98 -2.17 -13.51
CA SER A 191 -18.83 -3.31 -13.88
C SER A 191 -17.96 -4.34 -14.58
N PHE A 192 -18.02 -5.61 -14.13
CA PHE A 192 -17.42 -6.71 -14.85
C PHE A 192 -18.42 -7.16 -15.91
N SER A 193 -18.48 -6.42 -17.01
CA SER A 193 -19.31 -6.79 -18.14
C SER A 193 -18.91 -8.20 -18.55
N SER A 194 -19.85 -9.13 -18.39
CA SER A 194 -19.74 -10.45 -19.00
C SER A 194 -19.55 -10.23 -20.48
N VAL A 195 -18.39 -10.62 -21.01
CA VAL A 195 -18.23 -10.88 -22.44
C VAL A 195 -19.22 -11.98 -22.77
N THR A 196 -20.39 -11.59 -23.26
CA THR A 196 -21.20 -12.45 -24.11
C THR A 196 -20.42 -12.58 -25.42
N PRO A 197 -20.13 -13.78 -25.93
CA PRO A 197 -19.54 -13.90 -27.25
C PRO A 197 -20.52 -13.28 -28.25
N SER A 198 -20.12 -12.15 -28.83
CA SER A 198 -20.83 -11.49 -29.92
C SER A 198 -20.97 -12.51 -31.05
N GLN A 199 -22.18 -13.02 -31.25
CA GLN A 199 -22.55 -13.57 -32.54
C GLN A 199 -22.62 -12.40 -33.51
N GLU A 200 -21.64 -12.35 -34.40
CA GLU A 200 -21.71 -11.61 -35.65
C GLU A 200 -22.93 -12.10 -36.44
N THR A 201 -23.93 -11.26 -36.62
CA THR A 201 -24.74 -11.25 -37.84
C THR A 201 -25.08 -9.81 -38.22
N ASN A 202 -24.31 -9.29 -39.17
CA ASN A 202 -24.71 -8.38 -40.25
C ASN A 202 -26.21 -8.01 -40.30
N ALA A 203 -26.52 -6.72 -40.18
CA ALA A 203 -27.54 -6.07 -41.02
C ALA A 203 -27.38 -4.54 -40.95
N LYS A 204 -27.20 -3.97 -42.13
CA LYS A 204 -27.11 -2.55 -42.45
C LYS A 204 -28.34 -1.75 -41.98
N ASP A 205 -28.13 -0.44 -41.94
CA ASP A 205 -29.09 0.67 -42.07
C ASP A 205 -29.50 1.39 -40.78
N MET A 206 -28.63 2.32 -40.35
CA MET A 206 -29.07 3.50 -39.61
C MET A 206 -28.26 4.71 -40.11
N PRO A 207 -28.93 5.81 -40.52
CA PRO A 207 -28.30 6.92 -41.24
C PRO A 207 -27.31 7.71 -40.36
N ASP A 208 -26.30 8.23 -41.04
CA ASP A 208 -25.26 9.14 -40.55
C ASP A 208 -25.91 10.45 -40.09
N TYR A 209 -25.95 10.69 -38.78
CA TYR A 209 -26.41 11.97 -38.22
C TYR A 209 -25.20 12.91 -38.10
N PRO A 210 -25.17 14.04 -38.83
CA PRO A 210 -24.08 15.01 -38.75
C PRO A 210 -24.12 15.80 -37.43
N ASP A 211 -22.93 16.16 -36.96
CA ASP A 211 -22.64 16.82 -35.69
C ASP A 211 -23.40 18.14 -35.47
N GLU A 212 -24.10 18.25 -34.34
CA GLU A 212 -24.65 19.51 -33.85
C GLU A 212 -23.59 20.25 -33.02
N GLU A 213 -22.95 21.20 -33.69
CA GLU A 213 -21.91 22.10 -33.21
C GLU A 213 -22.39 23.15 -32.19
N LEU A 214 -21.48 23.41 -31.22
CA LEU A 214 -21.13 24.70 -30.58
C LEU A 214 -22.04 25.28 -29.47
N PHE A 215 -21.41 25.60 -28.32
CA PHE A 215 -21.11 26.96 -27.83
C PHE A 215 -19.98 26.85 -26.75
N VAL A 216 -18.70 27.20 -26.98
CA VAL A 216 -18.00 28.52 -27.06
C VAL A 216 -17.46 29.06 -25.71
N VAL A 217 -16.10 28.99 -25.56
CA VAL A 217 -15.10 29.99 -25.07
C VAL A 217 -15.21 30.44 -23.57
N THR A 218 -14.19 30.44 -22.70
CA THR A 218 -12.96 31.29 -22.72
C THR A 218 -12.02 31.01 -21.52
N GLY A 219 -10.70 31.06 -21.75
CA GLY A 219 -9.66 31.61 -20.83
C GLY A 219 -9.26 30.80 -19.58
N ASP A 220 -8.06 30.89 -19.03
CA ASP A 220 -6.82 31.57 -19.38
C ASP A 220 -5.69 30.97 -18.51
N LYS A 221 -4.43 31.28 -18.86
CA LYS A 221 -3.14 30.82 -18.31
C LYS A 221 -3.08 30.56 -16.79
N ASN A 222 -2.21 29.63 -16.37
CA ASN A 222 -1.45 29.77 -15.12
C ASN A 222 -0.02 29.26 -15.23
N VAL A 223 0.89 30.12 -14.79
CA VAL A 223 2.36 30.09 -14.90
C VAL A 223 2.93 29.49 -13.62
N ALA A 224 3.93 28.61 -13.72
CA ALA A 224 4.69 28.14 -12.57
C ALA A 224 5.53 29.30 -11.97
N ARG A 225 5.41 29.55 -10.67
CA ARG A 225 6.34 30.39 -9.91
C ARG A 225 7.28 29.51 -9.09
N LEU A 226 8.58 29.62 -9.40
CA LEU A 226 9.69 29.09 -8.63
C LEU A 226 10.54 30.27 -8.11
N GLY A 227 11.03 30.17 -6.88
CA GLY A 227 11.99 31.09 -6.24
C GLY A 227 11.38 31.83 -5.04
N ASP A 228 12.08 32.10 -3.94
CA ASP A 228 13.49 31.95 -3.59
C ASP A 228 13.61 32.05 -2.04
N ALA A 229 14.75 31.59 -1.52
CA ALA A 229 15.12 31.51 -0.12
C ALA A 229 15.39 32.87 0.53
N SER A 230 15.15 32.97 1.84
CA SER A 230 15.88 33.91 2.70
C SER A 230 16.29 33.26 4.03
N LYS A 231 17.51 33.64 4.43
CA LYS A 231 18.34 33.10 5.51
C LYS A 231 17.94 33.70 6.86
N SER A 232 18.01 32.91 7.96
CA SER A 232 18.88 33.19 9.13
C SER A 232 18.51 32.39 10.41
N ARG A 233 19.44 31.49 10.78
CA ARG A 233 19.97 31.14 12.12
C ARG A 233 19.15 30.45 13.23
N PRO A 234 19.85 29.70 14.12
CA PRO A 234 19.39 28.42 14.65
C PRO A 234 18.97 28.53 16.11
N GLY A 235 17.84 27.93 16.44
CA GLY A 235 17.37 27.85 17.80
C GLY A 235 16.05 27.10 17.84
N TRP A 236 16.13 25.85 18.28
CA TRP A 236 15.13 25.20 19.11
C TRP A 236 13.68 25.65 18.88
N ASN A 237 13.04 25.23 17.80
CA ASN A 237 11.59 25.45 17.59
C ASN A 237 10.90 24.35 16.76
N PHE A 238 11.42 23.12 16.72
CA PHE A 238 10.77 22.02 15.99
C PHE A 238 9.84 21.14 16.85
N VAL A 239 9.66 21.43 18.15
CA VAL A 239 8.82 20.61 19.05
C VAL A 239 7.37 21.14 19.19
N LYS A 240 6.89 22.05 18.33
CA LYS A 240 5.48 22.53 18.44
C LYS A 240 4.63 22.48 17.17
N SER A 241 5.08 21.88 16.07
CA SER A 241 4.23 21.72 14.86
C SER A 241 4.12 20.28 14.35
N VAL A 242 4.25 19.29 15.24
CA VAL A 242 3.84 17.89 14.99
C VAL A 242 2.84 17.39 16.06
N GLY A 243 2.52 18.22 17.05
CA GLY A 243 1.57 17.87 18.13
C GLY A 243 0.10 17.82 17.75
N THR A 244 -0.30 18.34 16.58
CA THR A 244 -1.72 18.37 16.17
C THR A 244 -2.08 17.29 15.14
N PHE A 245 -1.10 16.62 14.54
CA PHE A 245 -1.36 15.59 13.51
C PHE A 245 -1.32 14.15 14.05
N LEU A 246 -0.81 13.94 15.27
CA LEU A 246 -0.83 12.63 15.93
C LEU A 246 -1.97 12.47 16.95
N SER A 247 -2.67 13.55 17.33
CA SER A 247 -3.76 13.46 18.34
C SER A 247 -5.13 13.12 17.76
N ASN A 248 -5.30 13.07 16.43
CA ASN A 248 -6.62 12.81 15.81
C ASN A 248 -6.69 11.51 14.98
N SER A 249 -5.74 10.58 15.13
CA SER A 249 -5.82 9.25 14.50
C SER A 249 -5.96 8.08 15.47
N PHE A 250 -6.17 8.34 16.76
CA PHE A 250 -6.54 7.31 17.73
C PHE A 250 -7.63 7.82 18.69
N TYR A 251 -8.86 7.78 18.19
CA TYR A 251 -10.03 7.51 19.03
C TYR A 251 -10.73 6.28 18.44
N TRP A 252 -10.66 5.19 19.18
CA TRP A 252 -11.81 4.33 19.42
C TRP A 252 -12.64 4.96 20.55
#